data_AF-A0A7C5LE13-F1
#
_entry.id   AF-A0A7C5LE13-F1
#
_cell.length_a   1.000
_cell.length_b   1.000
_cell.length_c   1.000
_cell.angle_alpha   90.00
_cell.angle_beta   90.00
_cell.angle_gamma   90.00
#
_symmetry.space_group_name_H-M   'P 1'
#
loop_
_entity.id
_entity.type
_entity.pdbx_description
1 polymer ?
#
loop_
_entity_poly.entity_id
_entity_poly.type
_entity_poly.pdbx_seq_one_letter_code
_entity_poly.pdbx_strand_id
1 'polypeptide(L)' 'MPLVATVYLRKKKHLSGKTYLYIHIPAKVSSDSQFIFREGDQLKMTVEPAKNRIILTRMKKSGRSKRR' A
#
# COMPACT_ATOMS: atom_id res chain seq x y z
N MET A 1 7.34 -17.90 -5.77
CA MET A 1 7.74 -16.78 -6.67
C MET A 1 7.05 -15.51 -6.18
N PRO A 2 7.62 -14.31 -6.33
CA PRO A 2 6.96 -13.08 -5.91
C PRO A 2 5.70 -12.79 -6.74
N LEU A 3 4.67 -12.23 -6.11
CA LEU A 3 3.48 -11.73 -6.81
C LEU A 3 3.83 -10.46 -7.57
N VAL A 4 3.68 -10.48 -8.89
CA VAL A 4 4.00 -9.34 -9.76
C VAL A 4 2.80 -8.99 -10.63
N ALA A 5 2.45 -7.70 -10.68
CA ALA A 5 1.46 -7.16 -11.60
C ALA A 5 1.81 -5.72 -11.96
N THR A 6 1.50 -5.33 -13.20
CA THR A 6 1.61 -3.94 -13.66
C THR A 6 0.33 -3.18 -13.32
N VAL A 7 0.49 -2.01 -12.72
CA VAL A 7 -0.60 -1.14 -12.27
C VAL A 7 -0.37 0.28 -12.73
N TYR A 8 -1.44 1.06 -12.84
CA TYR A 8 -1.38 2.46 -13.24
C TYR A 8 -1.76 3.36 -12.08
N LEU A 9 -1.03 4.48 -11.95
CA LEU A 9 -1.40 5.56 -11.04
C LEU A 9 -2.59 6.31 -11.62
N ARG A 10 -3.71 6.31 -10.90
CA ARG A 10 -4.96 6.98 -11.32
C ARG A 10 -5.17 8.23 -10.48
N LYS A 11 -5.72 9.27 -11.10
CA LYS A 11 -6.12 10.51 -10.43
C LYS A 11 -7.63 10.51 -10.24
N LYS A 12 -8.11 10.78 -9.02
CA LYS A 12 -9.53 11.02 -8.75
C LYS A 12 -9.68 12.36 -8.04
N LYS A 13 -10.55 13.21 -8.57
CA LYS A 13 -10.94 14.47 -7.93
C LYS A 13 -12.03 14.15 -6.90
N HIS A 14 -11.78 14.47 -5.65
CA HIS A 14 -12.77 14.34 -4.59
C HIS A 14 -13.72 15.54 -4.60
N LEU A 15 -14.96 15.33 -4.12
CA LEU A 15 -15.98 16.39 -4.04
C LEU A 15 -15.55 17.58 -3.19
N SER A 16 -14.63 17.35 -2.23
CA SER A 16 -14.02 18.41 -1.41
C SER A 16 -12.98 19.28 -2.17
N GLY A 17 -12.85 19.13 -3.49
CA GLY A 17 -11.87 19.84 -4.32
C GLY A 17 -10.46 19.27 -4.27
N LYS A 18 -10.15 18.38 -3.31
CA LYS A 18 -8.85 17.73 -3.19
C LYS A 18 -8.66 16.66 -4.27
N THR A 19 -7.45 16.60 -4.83
CA THR A 19 -7.05 15.55 -5.76
C THR A 19 -6.31 14.46 -4.99
N TYR A 20 -6.69 13.21 -5.24
CA TYR A 20 -5.96 12.07 -4.70
C TYR A 20 -5.48 11.16 -5.84
N LEU A 21 -4.34 10.53 -5.60
CA LEU A 21 -3.76 9.54 -6.49
C LEU A 21 -4.00 8.16 -5.88
N TYR A 22 -4.39 7.21 -6.73
CA TYR A 22 -4.73 5.85 -6.32
C TYR A 22 -3.99 4.85 -7.19
N ILE A 23 -3.50 3.79 -6.56
CA ILE A 23 -2.99 2.60 -7.23
C ILE A 23 -3.97 1.48 -6.91
N HIS A 24 -4.54 0.87 -7.94
CA HIS A 24 -5.44 -0.27 -7.78
C HIS A 24 -4.63 -1.56 -7.64
N ILE A 25 -4.91 -2.38 -6.63
CA ILE A 25 -4.32 -3.72 -6.48
C ILE A 25 -5.18 -4.71 -7.28
N PRO A 26 -4.66 -5.34 -8.35
CA PRO A 26 -5.45 -6.25 -9.17
C PRO A 26 -5.94 -7.47 -8.40
N ALA A 27 -7.13 -7.97 -8.75
CA ALA A 27 -7.72 -9.16 -8.12
C ALA A 27 -6.79 -10.38 -8.14
N LYS A 28 -6.04 -10.56 -9.23
CA LYS A 28 -5.02 -11.62 -9.36
C LYS A 28 -3.95 -11.58 -8.26
N VAL A 29 -3.65 -10.39 -7.72
CA VAL A 29 -2.70 -10.22 -6.62
C VAL A 29 -3.42 -10.29 -5.27
N SER A 30 -4.57 -9.63 -5.12
CA SER A 30 -5.25 -9.54 -3.82
C SER A 30 -5.97 -10.82 -3.38
N SER A 31 -6.37 -11.68 -4.32
CA SER A 31 -7.00 -12.98 -4.03
C SER A 31 -5.98 -14.09 -3.76
N ASP A 32 -4.68 -13.84 -3.96
CA ASP A 32 -3.64 -14.82 -3.72
C ASP A 32 -3.41 -15.04 -2.21
N SER A 33 -3.18 -16.28 -1.79
CA SER A 33 -2.97 -16.63 -0.39
C SER A 33 -1.70 -15.99 0.21
N GLN A 34 -0.76 -15.56 -0.63
CA GLN A 34 0.45 -14.86 -0.22
C GLN A 34 0.24 -13.34 -0.05
N PHE A 35 -0.95 -12.82 -0.36
CA PHE A 35 -1.25 -11.40 -0.18
C PHE A 35 -1.48 -11.06 1.31
N ILE A 36 -0.54 -10.33 1.89
CA ILE A 36 -0.47 -10.10 3.34
C ILE A 36 -1.23 -8.87 3.85
N PHE A 37 -1.77 -8.04 2.95
CA PHE A 37 -2.43 -6.78 3.30
C PHE A 37 -3.95 -6.94 3.35
N ARG A 38 -4.61 -6.23 4.26
CA ARG A 38 -6.07 -6.22 4.40
C ARG A 38 -6.63 -4.80 4.42
N GLU A 39 -7.92 -4.69 4.14
CA GLU A 39 -8.63 -3.42 4.32
C GLU A 39 -8.47 -2.94 5.78
N GLY A 40 -8.18 -1.64 5.94
CA GLY A 40 -7.93 -1.03 7.25
C GLY A 40 -6.50 -1.20 7.80
N ASP A 41 -5.62 -1.97 7.14
CA ASP A 41 -4.21 -1.99 7.53
C ASP A 41 -3.56 -0.61 7.35
N GLN A 42 -2.81 -0.18 8.37
CA GLN A 42 -2.02 1.03 8.29
C GLN A 42 -0.67 0.74 7.62
N LEU A 43 -0.36 1.48 6.57
CA LEU A 43 0.87 1.33 5.80
C LEU A 43 1.71 2.61 5.89
N LYS A 44 3.02 2.44 6.04
CA LYS A 44 3.99 3.52 5.86
C LYS A 44 4.36 3.59 4.38
N MET A 45 4.16 4.75 3.77
CA MET A 45 4.61 5.04 2.41
C MET A 45 5.96 5.75 2.44
N THR A 46 6.94 5.20 1.71
CA THR A 46 8.26 5.80 1.51
C THR A 46 8.46 6.03 0.03
N VAL A 47 8.82 7.25 -0.37
CA VAL A 47 9.12 7.61 -1.75
C VAL A 47 10.63 7.77 -1.87
N GLU A 48 11.26 7.05 -2.79
CA GLU A 48 12.69 7.13 -3.06
C GLU A 48 12.91 7.64 -4.50
N PRO A 49 12.96 8.97 -4.71
CA PRO A 49 13.05 9.56 -6.05
C PRO A 49 14.30 9.11 -6.82
N ALA A 50 15.44 9.05 -6.13
CA ALA A 50 16.71 8.61 -6.73
C ALA A 50 16.66 7.18 -7.31
N LYS A 51 15.71 6.36 -6.86
CA LYS A 51 15.52 4.97 -7.31
C LYS A 51 14.21 4.76 -8.06
N ASN A 52 13.47 5.84 -8.36
CA ASN A 52 12.17 5.80 -9.04
C ASN A 52 11.18 4.77 -8.46
N ARG A 53 11.12 4.63 -7.13
CA ARG A 53 10.25 3.64 -6.48
C ARG A 53 9.50 4.18 -5.28
N ILE A 54 8.32 3.61 -5.07
CA ILE A 54 7.48 3.81 -3.89
C ILE A 54 7.42 2.49 -3.13
N ILE A 55 7.65 2.54 -1.82
CA ILE A 55 7.63 1.36 -0.95
C ILE A 55 6.52 1.54 0.07
N LEU A 56 5.58 0.60 0.09
CA LEU A 56 4.56 0.50 1.11
C LEU A 56 4.96 -0.61 2.10
N THR A 57 5.14 -0.25 3.36
CA THR A 57 5.49 -1.21 4.42
C THR A 57 4.40 -1.26 5.47
N ARG A 58 4.01 -2.45 5.91
CA ARG A 58 3.02 -2.58 6.99
C ARG A 58 3.54 -1.93 8.27
N MET A 59 2.75 -1.06 8.86
CA MET A 59 3.04 -0.58 10.21
C MET A 59 2.61 -1.66 11.18
N LYS A 60 3.56 -2.27 11.90
CA LYS A 60 3.20 -3.05 13.08
C LYS A 60 2.54 -2.07 14.05
N LYS A 61 1.27 -2.29 14.42
CA LYS A 61 0.71 -1.63 15.60
C LYS A 61 1.70 -1.91 16.72
N SER A 62 2.26 -0.87 17.32
CA SER A 62 3.09 -0.99 18.52
C SER A 62 2.21 -1.43 19.69
N GLY A 63 1.70 -2.67 19.62
CA GLY A 63 1.15 -3.34 20.78
C GLY A 63 2.28 -3.55 21.75
N ARG A 64 2.29 -2.72 22.80
CA ARG A 64 3.00 -2.91 24.08
C ARG A 64 4.29 -3.72 23.98
N SER A 65 5.41 -3.01 24.09
CA SER A 65 6.57 -3.55 24.80
C SER A 65 6.06 -4.13 26.12
N LYS A 66 5.86 -5.45 26.17
CA LYS A 66 5.73 -6.23 27.39
C LYS A 66 7.14 -6.23 27.98
N ARG A 67 7.54 -5.09 28.57
CA ARG A 67 8.68 -5.04 29.49
C ARG A 67 8.23 -5.81 30.72
N ARG A 68 8.86 -6.98 30.86
CA ARG A 68 9.15 -7.75 32.08
C ARG A 68 8.14 -7.65 33.21
#